data_AF-A0A3G6YLJ7-F1
#
_entry.id   AF-A0A3G6YLJ7-F1
#
_cell.length_a   1.000
_cell.length_b   1.000
_cell.length_c   1.000
_cell.angle_alpha   90.00
_cell.angle_beta   90.00
_cell.angle_gamma   90.00
#
_symmetry.space_group_name_H-M   'P 1'
#
loop_
_entity.id
_entity.type
_entity.pdbx_description
1 polymer ?
#
loop_
_entity_poly.entity_id
_entity_poly.type
_entity_poly.pdbx_seq_one_letter_code
_entity_poly.pdbx_strand_id
1 'polypeptide(L)'
;MSLINFETLVNTFDDGAEFQKLATRSMTVSSKAIRSRSYEAENLNGAMSIHTAGRSIPYYVKVQNKGVIQSINLSSGRINEFSQRENIKDLALWVKGQIHNFSKVNSSNFLSNFAKAVDFEVIKNKEPISFMIEFSDLDEIFLDDSIIIYKILRNGLEHPLTTKAKNYFAEIISEVYDIDEDLFLNRGRGDLLKVNNKSITLDSEFLRKFVIRDSNNIKQSFQQIIVKKKSI
;
A
#
# COMPACT_ATOMS: atom_id res chain seq x y z
N MET A 1 -2.99 -6.63 16.24
CA MET A 1 -1.67 -5.99 16.41
C MET A 1 -1.65 -4.84 15.41
N SER A 2 -1.66 -3.58 15.83
CA SER A 2 -1.62 -2.48 14.86
C SER A 2 -0.20 -2.37 14.30
N LEU A 3 -0.09 -2.15 13.00
CA LEU A 3 1.19 -1.82 12.37
C LEU A 3 1.73 -0.52 12.98
N ILE A 4 3.05 -0.41 13.09
CA ILE A 4 3.71 0.84 13.50
C ILE A 4 3.41 1.88 12.42
N ASN A 5 2.92 3.06 12.82
CA ASN A 5 2.52 4.09 11.88
C ASN A 5 3.75 4.71 11.18
N PHE A 6 3.51 5.39 10.06
CA PHE A 6 4.56 6.05 9.28
C PHE A 6 5.40 7.01 10.13
N GLU A 7 4.75 7.82 10.95
CA GLU A 7 5.40 8.85 11.75
C GLU A 7 6.38 8.26 12.76
N THR A 8 5.99 7.17 13.42
CA THR A 8 6.84 6.41 14.34
C THR A 8 8.02 5.75 13.63
N LEU A 9 7.83 5.23 12.41
CA LEU A 9 8.92 4.64 11.63
C LEU A 9 9.93 5.68 11.14
N VAL A 10 9.46 6.89 10.77
CA VAL A 10 10.34 7.99 10.37
C VAL A 10 11.22 8.47 11.54
N ASN A 11 10.77 8.30 12.78
CA ASN A 11 11.55 8.69 13.96
C ASN A 11 12.88 7.92 14.10
N THR A 12 13.06 6.80 13.38
CA THR A 12 14.33 6.07 13.34
C THR A 12 15.45 6.82 12.62
N PHE A 13 15.11 7.81 11.80
CA PHE A 13 16.11 8.60 11.08
C PHE A 13 16.43 9.90 11.82
N ASP A 14 17.70 10.29 11.78
CA ASP A 14 18.15 11.60 12.24
C ASP A 14 18.09 12.62 11.09
N ASP A 15 18.21 13.92 11.38
CA ASP A 15 18.17 14.98 10.36
C ASP A 15 19.35 14.94 9.38
N GLY A 16 20.47 14.34 9.79
CA GLY A 16 21.65 14.11 8.94
C GLY A 16 21.56 12.88 8.04
N ALA A 17 20.40 12.21 7.99
CA ALA A 17 20.27 10.97 7.24
C ALA A 17 20.21 11.22 5.73
N GLU A 18 20.97 10.42 4.98
CA GLU A 18 21.11 10.54 3.54
C GLU A 18 20.12 9.59 2.84
N PHE A 19 19.17 10.16 2.10
CA PHE A 19 18.13 9.39 1.44
C PHE A 19 18.64 8.85 0.12
N GLN A 20 19.03 7.57 0.08
CA GLN A 20 19.58 6.95 -1.13
C GLN A 20 18.50 6.51 -2.12
N LYS A 21 17.35 6.06 -1.60
CA LYS A 21 16.22 5.60 -2.43
C LYS A 21 14.89 5.98 -1.80
N LEU A 22 13.95 6.37 -2.64
CA LEU A 22 12.58 6.72 -2.23
C LEU A 22 11.60 6.18 -3.28
N ALA A 23 10.60 5.43 -2.83
CA ALA A 23 9.46 5.06 -3.66
C ALA A 23 8.17 5.69 -3.12
N THR A 24 7.40 6.29 -4.03
CA THR A 24 6.18 7.03 -3.71
C THR A 24 5.02 6.60 -4.58
N ARG A 25 3.81 6.74 -4.04
CA ARG A 25 2.52 6.60 -4.73
C ARG A 25 1.86 7.96 -4.89
N SER A 26 1.09 8.13 -5.95
CA SER A 26 0.36 9.37 -6.21
C SER A 26 -0.97 9.39 -5.45
N MET A 27 -1.36 10.54 -4.93
CA MET A 27 -2.68 10.74 -4.30
C MET A 27 -3.82 10.89 -5.30
N THR A 28 -3.52 11.04 -6.59
CA THR A 28 -4.56 11.27 -7.60
C THR A 28 -5.17 9.97 -8.08
N VAL A 29 -6.49 9.98 -8.27
CA VAL A 29 -7.21 8.91 -8.94
C VAL A 29 -7.22 9.07 -10.46
N SER A 30 -6.62 10.12 -11.06
CA SER A 30 -6.67 10.30 -12.51
C SER A 30 -6.04 9.13 -13.27
N SER A 31 -6.76 8.57 -14.24
CA SER A 31 -6.26 7.48 -15.11
C SER A 31 -5.09 7.88 -15.99
N LYS A 32 -4.88 9.19 -16.21
CA LYS A 32 -3.77 9.74 -17.01
C LYS A 32 -2.55 10.10 -16.18
N ALA A 33 -2.64 10.00 -14.85
CA ALA A 33 -1.55 10.37 -13.97
C ALA A 33 -0.59 9.21 -13.72
N ILE A 34 0.66 9.55 -13.44
CA ILE A 34 1.65 8.59 -12.94
C ILE A 34 1.20 8.09 -11.56
N ARG A 35 1.06 6.77 -11.41
CA ARG A 35 0.60 6.11 -10.17
C ARG A 35 1.71 5.99 -9.12
N SER A 36 2.93 5.66 -9.54
CA SER A 36 4.07 5.50 -8.64
C SER A 36 5.37 6.01 -9.26
N ARG A 37 6.34 6.38 -8.42
CA ARG A 37 7.67 6.82 -8.83
C ARG A 37 8.72 6.25 -7.87
N SER A 38 9.86 5.85 -8.42
CA SER A 38 11.05 5.46 -7.66
C SER A 38 12.19 6.40 -8.02
N TYR A 39 12.85 6.93 -6.99
CA TYR A 39 14.00 7.83 -7.08
C TYR A 39 15.20 7.19 -6.41
N GLU A 40 16.37 7.36 -7.00
CA GLU A 40 17.64 6.84 -6.48
C GLU A 40 18.76 7.84 -6.77
N ALA A 41 19.58 8.12 -5.76
CA ALA A 41 20.73 9.02 -5.81
C ALA A 41 21.69 8.67 -4.67
N GLU A 42 22.88 9.28 -4.65
CA GLU A 42 23.76 9.23 -3.47
C GLU A 42 23.07 9.86 -2.25
N ASN A 43 22.48 11.04 -2.43
CA ASN A 43 21.60 11.67 -1.47
C ASN A 43 20.47 12.43 -2.19
N LEU A 44 19.23 12.02 -1.98
CA LEU A 44 18.04 12.65 -2.54
C LEU A 44 17.74 13.99 -1.87
N ASN A 45 18.24 14.22 -0.65
CA ASN A 45 18.12 15.51 0.01
C ASN A 45 18.92 16.56 -0.77
N GLY A 46 18.24 17.57 -1.32
CA GLY A 46 18.83 18.59 -2.19
C GLY A 46 18.95 18.21 -3.67
N ALA A 47 18.93 16.92 -4.03
CA ALA A 47 18.96 16.47 -5.42
C ALA A 47 17.56 16.31 -6.04
N MET A 48 16.56 15.92 -5.22
CA MET A 48 15.19 15.75 -5.67
C MET A 48 14.39 17.06 -5.55
N SER A 49 13.65 17.39 -6.61
CA SER A 49 12.66 18.47 -6.56
C SER A 49 11.47 18.12 -5.67
N ILE A 50 11.16 18.98 -4.69
CA ILE A 50 10.07 18.79 -3.73
C ILE A 50 8.71 19.34 -4.21
N HIS A 51 8.65 19.99 -5.38
CA HIS A 51 7.43 20.68 -5.85
C HIS A 51 6.17 19.79 -5.93
N THR A 52 6.34 18.50 -6.19
CA THR A 52 5.21 17.54 -6.25
C THR A 52 5.15 16.62 -5.03
N ALA A 53 6.05 16.75 -4.06
CA ALA A 53 6.17 15.84 -2.92
C ALA A 53 4.88 15.78 -2.09
N GLY A 54 4.20 16.91 -1.89
CA GLY A 54 2.93 16.97 -1.14
C GLY A 54 1.76 16.23 -1.79
N ARG A 55 1.91 15.72 -3.02
CA ARG A 55 0.92 14.87 -3.72
C ARG A 55 1.37 13.41 -3.82
N SER A 56 2.46 13.08 -3.16
CA SER A 56 3.12 11.78 -3.19
C SER A 56 3.17 11.19 -1.79
N ILE A 57 2.72 9.94 -1.64
CA ILE A 57 2.74 9.16 -0.41
C ILE A 57 3.96 8.24 -0.46
N PRO A 58 4.99 8.43 0.39
CA PRO A 58 6.12 7.53 0.50
C PRO A 58 5.65 6.16 0.99
N TYR A 59 6.16 5.09 0.38
CA TYR A 59 5.89 3.72 0.85
C TYR A 59 7.15 2.89 1.07
N TYR A 60 8.28 3.33 0.53
CA TYR A 60 9.59 2.73 0.76
C TYR A 60 10.67 3.80 0.80
N VAL A 61 11.59 3.67 1.75
CA VAL A 61 12.80 4.50 1.84
C VAL A 61 14.02 3.63 2.12
N LYS A 62 15.16 3.98 1.51
CA LYS A 62 16.49 3.49 1.85
C LYS A 62 17.33 4.68 2.26
N VAL A 63 17.92 4.61 3.44
CA VAL A 63 18.56 5.73 4.11
C VAL A 63 19.90 5.27 4.65
N GLN A 64 20.95 6.08 4.47
CA GLN A 64 22.19 5.93 5.20
C GLN A 64 22.16 6.87 6.40
N ASN A 65 22.19 6.31 7.60
CA ASN A 65 22.20 7.06 8.86
C ASN A 65 23.37 6.59 9.72
N LYS A 66 24.22 7.53 10.16
CA LYS A 66 25.39 7.25 11.01
C LYS A 66 26.30 6.11 10.48
N GLY A 67 26.50 6.06 9.17
CA GLY A 67 27.34 5.06 8.50
C GLY A 67 26.67 3.70 8.27
N VAL A 68 25.42 3.53 8.69
CA VAL A 68 24.65 2.30 8.51
C VAL A 68 23.54 2.52 7.50
N ILE A 69 23.32 1.54 6.61
CA ILE A 69 22.24 1.59 5.64
C ILE A 69 21.02 0.88 6.22
N GLN A 70 19.91 1.59 6.27
CA GLN A 70 18.62 1.08 6.70
C GLN A 70 17.60 1.24 5.57
N SER A 71 16.59 0.38 5.56
CA SER A 71 15.44 0.54 4.70
C SER A 71 14.15 0.30 5.46
N ILE A 72 13.12 1.07 5.13
CA ILE A 72 11.80 0.94 5.73
C ILE A 72 10.79 0.73 4.61
N ASN A 73 9.99 -0.33 4.74
CA ASN A 73 8.81 -0.54 3.92
C ASN A 73 7.58 -0.19 4.77
N LEU A 74 7.02 0.98 4.50
CA LEU A 74 5.94 1.60 5.25
C LEU A 74 4.61 0.85 5.05
N SER A 75 4.43 0.21 3.89
CA SER A 75 3.24 -0.62 3.62
C SER A 75 3.20 -1.87 4.50
N SER A 76 4.37 -2.38 4.92
CA SER A 76 4.49 -3.59 5.75
C SER A 76 4.91 -3.33 7.19
N GLY A 77 5.18 -2.07 7.56
CA GLY A 77 5.71 -1.70 8.87
C GLY A 77 7.07 -2.32 9.19
N ARG A 78 7.86 -2.68 8.17
CA ARG A 78 9.15 -3.39 8.35
C ARG A 78 10.31 -2.43 8.26
N ILE A 79 11.25 -2.57 9.18
CA ILE A 79 12.56 -1.95 9.14
C ILE A 79 13.62 -3.04 8.95
N ASN A 80 14.54 -2.80 8.02
CA ASN A 80 15.70 -3.65 7.78
C ASN A 80 16.95 -2.80 7.90
N GLU A 81 17.98 -3.37 8.51
CA GLU A 81 19.32 -2.80 8.57
C GLU A 81 20.28 -3.70 7.78
N PHE A 82 21.10 -3.10 6.93
CA PHE A 82 22.15 -3.82 6.23
C PHE A 82 23.36 -3.95 7.15
N SER A 83 23.58 -5.16 7.64
CA SER A 83 24.71 -5.52 8.50
C SER A 83 25.45 -6.73 7.94
N GLN A 84 26.62 -7.03 8.53
CA GLN A 84 27.26 -8.33 8.35
C GLN A 84 26.58 -9.37 9.27
N ARG A 85 27.18 -10.55 9.43
CA ARG A 85 26.68 -11.55 10.38
C ARG A 85 26.84 -11.02 11.80
N GLU A 86 25.71 -10.75 12.45
CA GLU A 86 25.65 -10.31 13.85
C GLU A 86 25.39 -11.49 14.79
N ASN A 87 25.86 -11.36 16.03
CA ASN A 87 25.51 -12.32 17.07
C ASN A 87 24.18 -11.96 17.74
N ILE A 88 23.62 -12.89 18.53
CA ILE A 88 22.31 -12.72 19.17
C ILE A 88 22.25 -11.53 20.14
N LYS A 89 23.37 -11.16 20.78
CA LYS A 89 23.42 -10.03 21.73
C LYS A 89 23.32 -8.71 20.98
N ASP A 90 24.05 -8.58 19.88
CA ASP A 90 24.03 -7.39 19.02
C ASP A 90 22.65 -7.22 18.40
N LEU A 91 22.00 -8.31 17.98
CA LEU A 91 20.61 -8.27 17.53
C LEU A 91 19.66 -7.77 18.63
N ALA A 92 19.80 -8.24 19.87
CA ALA A 92 18.96 -7.79 20.98
C ALA A 92 19.17 -6.31 21.32
N LEU A 93 20.43 -5.83 21.24
CA LEU A 93 20.76 -4.42 21.41
C LEU A 93 20.18 -3.56 20.28
N TRP A 94 20.24 -4.06 19.04
CA TRP A 94 19.62 -3.40 17.89
C TRP A 94 18.11 -3.26 18.08
N VAL A 95 17.40 -4.35 18.43
CA VAL A 95 15.95 -4.30 18.72
C VAL A 95 15.63 -3.28 19.82
N LYS A 96 16.41 -3.28 20.91
CA LYS A 96 16.26 -2.29 21.98
C LYS A 96 16.45 -0.86 21.48
N GLY A 97 17.44 -0.64 20.61
CA GLY A 97 17.69 0.64 19.94
C GLY A 97 16.51 1.10 19.09
N GLN A 98 15.90 0.20 18.29
CA GLN A 98 14.73 0.52 17.48
C GLN A 98 13.53 0.91 18.35
N ILE A 99 13.25 0.15 19.42
CA ILE A 99 12.18 0.48 20.37
C ILE A 99 12.39 1.86 21.00
N HIS A 100 13.64 2.20 21.34
CA HIS A 100 13.99 3.51 21.87
C HIS A 100 13.87 4.64 20.85
N ASN A 101 14.12 4.38 19.57
CA ASN A 101 13.95 5.39 18.53
C ASN A 101 12.48 5.66 18.23
N PHE A 102 11.62 4.64 18.28
CA PHE A 102 10.17 4.79 18.13
C PHE A 102 9.53 5.69 19.20
N SER A 103 10.11 5.76 20.40
CA SER A 103 9.60 6.62 21.48
C SER A 103 10.07 8.08 21.39
N LYS A 104 11.02 8.39 20.49
CA LYS A 104 11.45 9.76 20.24
C LYS A 104 10.56 10.42 19.19
N VAL A 105 10.45 11.74 19.25
CA VAL A 105 9.86 12.55 18.19
C VAL A 105 11.00 13.14 17.39
N ASN A 106 11.27 12.59 16.21
CA ASN A 106 12.27 13.08 15.26
C ASN A 106 11.55 13.46 13.97
N SER A 107 11.74 14.69 13.48
CA SER A 107 11.12 15.13 12.23
C SER A 107 12.16 15.19 11.12
N SER A 108 12.22 14.18 10.25
CA SER A 108 13.01 14.30 9.01
C SER A 108 12.47 15.46 8.17
N ASN A 109 13.27 16.52 8.00
CA ASN A 109 12.94 17.67 7.16
C ASN A 109 12.68 17.31 5.70
N PHE A 110 13.23 16.18 5.22
CA PHE A 110 13.00 15.71 3.86
C PHE A 110 11.61 15.07 3.72
N LEU A 111 11.28 14.11 4.58
CA LEU A 111 10.01 13.39 4.52
C LEU A 111 8.80 14.23 4.91
N SER A 112 8.99 15.32 5.66
CA SER A 112 7.92 16.27 6.00
C SER A 112 7.30 16.96 4.79
N ASN A 113 7.98 17.00 3.64
CA ASN A 113 7.47 17.57 2.39
C ASN A 113 6.45 16.66 1.68
N PHE A 114 6.32 15.41 2.11
CA PHE A 114 5.46 14.42 1.47
C PHE A 114 4.10 14.28 2.14
N ALA A 115 3.14 13.70 1.41
CA ALA A 115 1.82 13.42 1.95
C ALA A 115 1.90 12.42 3.10
N LYS A 116 1.15 12.70 4.18
CA LYS A 116 1.07 11.86 5.38
C LYS A 116 -0.26 11.12 5.43
N ALA A 117 -0.27 10.01 6.15
CA ALA A 117 -1.52 9.35 6.51
C ALA A 117 -2.38 10.30 7.34
N VAL A 118 -3.69 10.29 7.08
CA VAL A 118 -4.67 11.03 7.86
C VAL A 118 -5.42 10.02 8.71
N ASP A 119 -5.63 10.34 9.98
CA ASP A 119 -6.38 9.48 10.89
C ASP A 119 -7.80 9.25 10.38
N PHE A 120 -8.31 8.02 10.50
CA PHE A 120 -9.63 7.67 9.96
C PHE A 120 -10.74 8.53 10.58
N GLU A 121 -10.60 8.88 11.86
CA GLU A 121 -11.55 9.74 12.59
C GLU A 121 -11.73 11.12 11.94
N VAL A 122 -10.71 11.61 11.23
CA VAL A 122 -10.76 12.91 10.51
C VAL A 122 -11.55 12.79 9.21
N ILE A 123 -11.50 11.64 8.55
CA ILE A 123 -12.11 11.40 7.23
C ILE A 123 -13.45 10.66 7.29
N LYS A 124 -13.82 10.04 8.41
CA LYS A 124 -15.01 9.18 8.53
C LYS A 124 -16.33 9.87 8.14
N ASN A 125 -16.41 11.19 8.31
CA ASN A 125 -17.60 12.00 8.02
C ASN A 125 -17.47 12.75 6.67
N LYS A 126 -16.45 12.44 5.87
CA LYS A 126 -16.26 13.03 4.54
C LYS A 126 -16.91 12.13 3.50
N GLU A 127 -17.53 12.74 2.50
CA GLU A 127 -18.15 12.03 1.39
C GLU A 127 -17.10 11.73 0.31
N PRO A 128 -16.80 10.46 0.04
CA PRO A 128 -15.87 10.11 -1.02
C PRO A 128 -16.59 10.32 -2.37
N ILE A 129 -15.94 11.01 -3.31
CA ILE A 129 -16.48 11.27 -4.65
C ILE A 129 -16.00 10.26 -5.70
N SER A 130 -14.92 9.53 -5.40
CA SER A 130 -14.30 8.58 -6.31
C SER A 130 -13.57 7.46 -5.56
N PHE A 131 -13.55 6.27 -6.14
CA PHE A 131 -12.86 5.10 -5.63
C PHE A 131 -11.96 4.49 -6.70
N MET A 132 -10.78 4.02 -6.31
CA MET A 132 -9.88 3.28 -7.20
C MET A 132 -9.19 2.18 -6.40
N ILE A 133 -9.05 1.01 -7.00
CA ILE A 133 -8.24 -0.07 -6.45
C ILE A 133 -6.82 0.10 -6.98
N GLU A 134 -5.85 0.18 -6.07
CA GLU A 134 -4.44 0.24 -6.46
C GLU A 134 -3.99 -1.13 -6.97
N PHE A 135 -3.84 -1.25 -8.29
CA PHE A 135 -3.52 -2.52 -8.94
C PHE A 135 -2.11 -3.04 -8.64
N SER A 136 -1.16 -2.18 -8.25
CA SER A 136 0.22 -2.61 -7.96
C SER A 136 0.30 -3.66 -6.85
N ASP A 137 -0.65 -3.62 -5.92
CA ASP A 137 -0.72 -4.62 -4.85
C ASP A 137 -1.31 -5.95 -5.33
N LEU A 138 -1.83 -6.03 -6.56
CA LEU A 138 -2.39 -7.23 -7.18
C LEU A 138 -1.52 -7.76 -8.33
N ASP A 139 -0.47 -7.03 -8.74
CA ASP A 139 0.40 -7.37 -9.87
C ASP A 139 0.87 -8.83 -9.82
N GLU A 140 1.29 -9.33 -8.66
CA GLU A 140 1.72 -10.73 -8.49
C GLU A 140 0.64 -11.73 -8.93
N ILE A 141 -0.63 -11.49 -8.61
CA ILE A 141 -1.75 -12.36 -9.00
C ILE A 141 -1.94 -12.34 -10.52
N PHE A 142 -1.69 -11.20 -11.15
CA PHE A 142 -1.92 -11.02 -12.58
C PHE A 142 -0.73 -11.42 -13.45
N LEU A 143 0.49 -11.29 -12.95
CA LEU A 143 1.74 -11.55 -13.66
C LEU A 143 2.27 -12.98 -13.43
N ASP A 144 1.90 -13.62 -12.32
CA ASP A 144 2.26 -15.01 -12.07
C ASP A 144 1.30 -15.95 -12.81
N ASP A 145 1.82 -16.63 -13.83
CA ASP A 145 1.08 -17.60 -14.63
C ASP A 145 0.72 -18.88 -13.86
N SER A 146 1.37 -19.15 -12.72
CA SER A 146 0.99 -20.26 -11.84
C SER A 146 -0.32 -19.98 -11.09
N ILE A 147 -0.72 -18.71 -10.98
CA ILE A 147 -1.95 -18.30 -10.29
C ILE A 147 -3.12 -18.28 -11.27
N ILE A 148 -4.03 -19.25 -11.09
CA ILE A 148 -5.26 -19.36 -11.88
C ILE A 148 -6.38 -18.58 -11.20
N ILE A 149 -6.96 -17.62 -11.91
CA ILE A 149 -8.17 -16.90 -11.49
C ILE A 149 -9.40 -17.65 -12.01
N TYR A 150 -10.35 -17.94 -11.15
CA TYR A 150 -11.62 -18.57 -11.50
C TYR A 150 -12.77 -17.58 -11.36
N LYS A 151 -13.73 -17.66 -12.29
CA LYS A 151 -15.03 -17.00 -12.19
C LYS A 151 -16.09 -17.99 -11.73
N ILE A 152 -16.84 -17.65 -10.70
CA ILE A 152 -18.00 -18.39 -10.23
C ILE A 152 -19.19 -18.06 -11.14
N LEU A 153 -19.72 -19.08 -11.81
CA LEU A 153 -20.90 -19.00 -12.66
C LEU A 153 -22.19 -19.05 -11.83
N ARG A 154 -23.34 -18.75 -12.46
CA ARG A 154 -24.65 -18.75 -11.76
C ARG A 154 -25.03 -20.10 -11.16
N ASN A 155 -24.55 -21.19 -11.74
CA ASN A 155 -24.75 -22.56 -11.24
C ASN A 155 -23.73 -22.96 -10.15
N GLY A 156 -22.89 -22.03 -9.69
CA GLY A 156 -21.86 -22.27 -8.67
C GLY A 156 -20.57 -22.89 -9.20
N LEU A 157 -20.49 -23.27 -10.48
CA LEU A 157 -19.27 -23.85 -11.06
C LEU A 157 -18.18 -22.79 -11.22
N GLU A 158 -16.93 -23.23 -11.05
CA GLU A 158 -15.73 -22.43 -11.23
C GLU A 158 -15.21 -22.59 -12.66
N HIS A 159 -15.07 -21.48 -13.38
CA HIS A 159 -14.50 -21.46 -14.73
C HIS A 159 -13.19 -20.66 -14.72
N PRO A 160 -12.04 -21.26 -15.10
CA PRO A 160 -10.77 -20.55 -15.15
C PRO A 160 -10.82 -19.43 -16.19
N LEU A 161 -10.22 -18.28 -15.88
CA LEU A 161 -10.12 -17.18 -16.83
C LEU A 161 -9.05 -17.50 -17.89
N THR A 162 -9.38 -17.22 -19.15
CA THR A 162 -8.37 -17.13 -20.21
C THR A 162 -7.51 -15.88 -20.01
N THR A 163 -6.33 -15.81 -20.63
CA THR A 163 -5.47 -14.61 -20.59
C THR A 163 -6.23 -13.34 -21.00
N LYS A 164 -7.06 -13.42 -22.06
CA LYS A 164 -7.90 -12.30 -22.50
C LYS A 164 -8.89 -11.87 -21.41
N ALA A 165 -9.54 -12.82 -20.75
CA ALA A 165 -10.47 -12.52 -19.66
C ALA A 165 -9.77 -12.01 -18.40
N LYS A 166 -8.55 -12.49 -18.10
CA LYS A 166 -7.68 -12.01 -17.03
C LYS A 166 -7.29 -10.55 -17.25
N ASN A 167 -6.86 -10.19 -18.47
CA ASN A 167 -6.53 -8.81 -18.83
C ASN A 167 -7.74 -7.88 -18.77
N TYR A 168 -8.90 -8.32 -19.27
CA TYR A 168 -10.14 -7.54 -19.18
C TYR A 168 -10.59 -7.36 -17.72
N PHE A 169 -10.43 -8.38 -16.88
CA PHE A 169 -10.70 -8.26 -15.45
C PHE A 169 -9.76 -7.25 -14.78
N ALA A 170 -8.46 -7.30 -15.09
CA ALA A 170 -7.46 -6.34 -14.62
C ALA A 170 -7.80 -4.90 -15.03
N GLU A 171 -8.24 -4.70 -16.27
CA GLU A 171 -8.68 -3.42 -16.80
C GLU A 171 -9.87 -2.87 -15.99
N ILE A 172 -10.94 -3.67 -15.82
CA ILE A 172 -12.12 -3.26 -15.06
C ILE A 172 -11.75 -2.82 -13.64
N ILE A 173 -11.00 -3.64 -12.90
CA ILE A 173 -10.70 -3.34 -11.49
C ILE A 173 -9.73 -2.16 -11.32
N SER A 174 -8.97 -1.82 -12.37
CA SER A 174 -8.00 -0.72 -12.37
C SER A 174 -8.62 0.63 -12.65
N GLU A 175 -9.91 0.67 -12.96
CA GLU A 175 -10.63 1.90 -13.25
C GLU A 175 -10.91 2.74 -12.00
N VAL A 176 -11.32 3.96 -12.27
CA VAL A 176 -11.74 4.95 -11.30
C VAL A 176 -13.25 4.95 -11.33
N TYR A 177 -13.84 4.65 -10.19
CA TYR A 177 -15.28 4.59 -10.03
C TYR A 177 -15.74 5.89 -9.40
N ASP A 178 -16.68 6.57 -10.05
CA ASP A 178 -17.42 7.65 -9.39
C ASP A 178 -18.36 7.05 -8.34
N ILE A 179 -18.55 7.81 -7.27
CA ILE A 179 -19.37 7.41 -6.12
C ILE A 179 -20.57 8.34 -6.04
N ASP A 180 -21.77 7.77 -5.88
CA ASP A 180 -22.98 8.55 -5.64
C ASP A 180 -23.21 8.88 -4.15
N GLU A 181 -24.29 9.61 -3.86
CA GLU A 181 -24.63 10.03 -2.49
C GLU A 181 -24.90 8.85 -1.54
N ASP A 182 -25.31 7.69 -2.08
CA ASP A 182 -25.59 6.46 -1.35
C ASP A 182 -24.37 5.51 -1.30
N LEU A 183 -23.19 6.00 -1.70
CA LEU A 183 -21.90 5.29 -1.74
C LEU A 183 -21.82 4.13 -2.73
N PHE A 184 -22.72 4.06 -3.72
CA PHE A 184 -22.63 3.09 -4.82
C PHE A 184 -21.60 3.52 -5.85
N LEU A 185 -20.97 2.51 -6.47
CA LEU A 185 -20.05 2.72 -7.58
C LEU A 185 -20.80 2.75 -8.92
N ASN A 186 -20.62 3.81 -9.72
CA ASN A 186 -21.38 4.14 -10.95
C ASN A 186 -21.23 3.17 -12.17
N ARG A 187 -20.97 1.88 -11.94
CA ARG A 187 -20.86 0.83 -12.99
C ARG A 187 -21.85 -0.32 -12.89
N GLY A 188 -22.75 -0.31 -11.90
CA GLY A 188 -23.88 -1.21 -11.85
C GLY A 188 -23.64 -2.54 -11.12
N ARG A 189 -24.68 -2.90 -10.36
CA ARG A 189 -24.95 -4.11 -9.56
C ARG A 189 -24.19 -4.22 -8.24
N GLY A 190 -24.77 -3.61 -7.21
CA GLY A 190 -24.57 -4.00 -5.80
C GLY A 190 -23.21 -3.68 -5.20
N ASP A 191 -22.35 -2.98 -5.95
CA ASP A 191 -21.02 -2.59 -5.51
C ASP A 191 -21.10 -1.24 -4.79
N LEU A 192 -20.74 -1.20 -3.50
CA LEU A 192 -20.83 -0.01 -2.66
C LEU A 192 -19.69 0.07 -1.66
N LEU A 193 -19.39 1.29 -1.21
CA LEU A 193 -18.47 1.52 -0.10
C LEU A 193 -19.23 1.49 1.23
N LYS A 194 -18.75 0.66 2.16
CA LYS A 194 -19.25 0.61 3.54
C LYS A 194 -18.31 1.38 4.45
N VAL A 195 -18.85 2.40 5.10
CA VAL A 195 -18.16 3.12 6.18
C VAL A 195 -18.39 2.34 7.48
N ASN A 196 -17.31 1.80 8.04
CA ASN A 196 -17.29 1.10 9.32
C ASN A 196 -16.68 2.01 10.39
N ASN A 197 -16.71 1.58 11.65
CA ASN A 197 -16.17 2.36 12.77
C ASN A 197 -14.68 2.72 12.64
N LYS A 198 -13.89 1.95 11.86
CA LYS A 198 -12.43 2.15 11.75
C LYS A 198 -11.91 2.14 10.31
N SER A 199 -12.77 1.97 9.31
CA SER A 199 -12.34 1.77 7.93
C SER A 199 -13.46 2.00 6.93
N ILE A 200 -13.08 2.20 5.67
CA ILE A 200 -13.98 2.11 4.51
C ILE A 200 -13.66 0.82 3.77
N THR A 201 -14.67 -0.02 3.55
CA THR A 201 -14.51 -1.30 2.85
C THR A 201 -15.34 -1.35 1.59
N LEU A 202 -14.81 -2.01 0.56
CA LEU A 202 -15.55 -2.29 -0.66
C LEU A 202 -16.41 -3.54 -0.47
N ASP A 203 -17.72 -3.40 -0.66
CA ASP A 203 -18.63 -4.52 -0.80
C ASP A 203 -19.02 -4.64 -2.28
N SER A 204 -18.44 -5.62 -2.99
CA SER A 204 -18.60 -5.78 -4.44
C SER A 204 -19.10 -7.19 -4.81
N GLU A 205 -20.30 -7.26 -5.37
CA GLU A 205 -20.82 -8.47 -5.99
C GLU A 205 -19.96 -8.95 -7.16
N PHE A 206 -19.37 -8.00 -7.90
CA PHE A 206 -18.48 -8.33 -9.01
C PHE A 206 -17.24 -9.07 -8.50
N LEU A 207 -16.52 -8.51 -7.52
CA LEU A 207 -15.28 -9.09 -7.00
C LEU A 207 -15.49 -10.38 -6.22
N ARG A 208 -16.69 -10.60 -5.63
CA ARG A 208 -17.04 -11.89 -4.99
C ARG A 208 -17.07 -13.06 -5.98
N LYS A 209 -17.34 -12.78 -7.27
CA LYS A 209 -17.45 -13.82 -8.31
C LYS A 209 -16.09 -14.27 -8.83
N PHE A 210 -14.99 -13.59 -8.48
CA PHE A 210 -13.65 -13.98 -8.91
C PHE A 210 -12.85 -14.47 -7.71
N VAL A 211 -12.21 -15.64 -7.86
CA VAL A 211 -11.51 -16.32 -6.77
C VAL A 211 -10.17 -16.87 -7.22
N ILE A 212 -9.24 -16.98 -6.29
CA ILE A 212 -7.99 -17.72 -6.42
C ILE A 212 -7.88 -18.72 -5.26
N ARG A 213 -6.96 -19.67 -5.38
CA ARG A 213 -6.54 -20.56 -4.29
C ARG A 213 -5.14 -20.14 -3.86
N ASP A 214 -4.96 -19.93 -2.56
CA ASP A 214 -3.63 -19.63 -2.02
C ASP A 214 -2.75 -20.89 -1.96
N SER A 215 -1.51 -20.74 -1.49
CA SER A 215 -0.55 -21.85 -1.36
C SER A 215 -1.03 -22.98 -0.45
N ASN A 216 -2.00 -22.72 0.44
CA ASN A 216 -2.63 -23.69 1.32
C ASN A 216 -3.93 -24.26 0.71
N ASN A 217 -4.18 -23.99 -0.57
CA ASN A 217 -5.38 -24.37 -1.30
C ASN A 217 -6.68 -23.76 -0.73
N ILE A 218 -6.58 -22.67 0.05
CA ILE A 218 -7.74 -21.97 0.59
C ILE A 218 -8.29 -21.04 -0.48
N LYS A 219 -9.57 -21.17 -0.77
CA LYS A 219 -10.30 -20.32 -1.71
C LYS A 219 -10.50 -18.92 -1.13
N GLN A 220 -10.07 -17.90 -1.87
CA GLN A 220 -10.27 -16.50 -1.50
C GLN A 220 -10.83 -15.70 -2.68
N SER A 221 -11.85 -14.87 -2.43
CA SER A 221 -12.37 -13.95 -3.44
C SER A 221 -11.52 -12.68 -3.56
N PHE A 222 -11.59 -12.00 -4.69
CA PHE A 222 -10.89 -10.72 -4.86
C PHE A 222 -11.35 -9.67 -3.85
N GLN A 223 -12.63 -9.64 -3.46
CA GLN A 223 -13.09 -8.78 -2.36
C GLN A 223 -12.36 -9.11 -1.05
N GLN A 224 -12.23 -10.40 -0.70
CA GLN A 224 -11.50 -10.80 0.49
C GLN A 224 -10.03 -10.41 0.42
N ILE A 225 -9.39 -10.53 -0.74
CA ILE A 225 -7.98 -10.16 -0.92
C ILE A 225 -7.79 -8.66 -0.72
N ILE A 226 -8.64 -7.83 -1.35
CA ILE A 226 -8.60 -6.37 -1.25
C ILE A 226 -8.88 -5.90 0.18
N VAL A 227 -9.87 -6.50 0.86
CA VAL A 227 -10.22 -6.16 2.25
C VAL A 227 -9.17 -6.68 3.24
N LYS A 228 -8.59 -7.87 3.05
CA LYS A 228 -7.55 -8.41 3.94
C LYS A 228 -6.24 -7.63 3.81
N LYS A 229 -5.82 -7.27 2.58
CA LYS A 229 -4.65 -6.40 2.37
C LYS A 229 -4.84 -5.01 2.99
N LYS A 230 -6.10 -4.58 3.20
CA LYS A 230 -6.48 -3.31 3.85
C LYS A 230 -7.08 -3.47 5.25
N SER A 231 -7.01 -4.66 5.88
CA SER A 231 -7.39 -4.82 7.29
C SER A 231 -6.26 -4.23 8.13
N ILE A 232 -6.25 -2.90 8.14
CA ILE A 232 -5.35 -1.97 8.82
C ILE A 232 -6.14 -1.36 9.97
#